data_AF-A0A4R6RSW0-F1
#
_entry.id   AF-A0A4R6RSW0-F1
#
_cell.length_a   1.000
_cell.length_b   1.000
_cell.length_c   1.000
_cell.angle_alpha   90.00
_cell.angle_beta   90.00
_cell.angle_gamma   90.00
#
_symmetry.space_group_name_H-M   'P 1'
#
loop_
_entity.id
_entity.type
_entity.pdbx_description
1 polymer ?
#
loop_
_entity_poly.entity_id
_entity_poly.type
_entity_poly.pdbx_seq_one_letter_code
_entity_poly.pdbx_strand_id
1 'polypeptide(L)'
;MRADRGWVALRSSPRRRLLELLAMQSGRTVPLDAIVGELWGDGPPEWPREAVQTQIRRLRKTFTDLPVRSDDHGYLLDLPPGAVDALHMVMLVESASGLEDEELVSTLDQALALWSGEPFGGMAFGARHAAAAAHWAEVRSRALRLWASAQLRLGRPKPVISRLRAERVGDFADESLYRLLIDALDQVGREMEAVTEPPSPEVVEPVWTLPEHVDDPTGDRTGDQPGGSSR
;
A
#
# COMPACT_ATOMS: atom_id res chain seq x y z
N MET A 1 -6.29 16.23 -15.41
CA MET A 1 -5.71 15.92 -16.73
C MET A 1 -4.71 17.02 -17.09
N ARG A 2 -3.49 16.65 -17.46
CA ARG A 2 -2.41 17.57 -17.82
C ARG A 2 -2.57 17.95 -19.30
N ALA A 3 -2.64 19.25 -19.60
CA ALA A 3 -2.52 19.78 -20.96
C ALA A 3 -1.14 20.43 -21.12
N ASP A 4 -0.74 20.78 -22.34
CA ASP A 4 0.55 21.42 -22.66
C ASP A 4 0.86 22.69 -21.83
N ARG A 5 -0.16 23.28 -21.17
CA ARG A 5 -0.06 24.48 -20.34
C ARG A 5 -0.37 24.25 -18.85
N GLY A 6 -0.33 23.01 -18.38
CA GLY A 6 -0.57 22.65 -16.98
C GLY A 6 -1.91 21.97 -16.71
N TRP A 7 -2.34 21.97 -15.46
CA TRP A 7 -3.58 21.33 -15.04
C TRP A 7 -4.80 22.13 -15.49
N VAL A 8 -5.70 21.49 -16.25
CA VAL A 8 -6.97 22.11 -16.64
C VAL A 8 -8.08 21.63 -15.72
N ALA A 9 -8.64 22.54 -14.93
CA ALA A 9 -9.79 22.25 -14.08
C ALA A 9 -11.07 22.23 -14.91
N LEU A 10 -11.65 21.05 -15.08
CA LEU A 10 -13.03 20.91 -15.55
C LEU A 10 -13.94 20.90 -14.32
N ARG A 11 -14.75 21.94 -14.14
CA ARG A 11 -15.85 21.88 -13.16
C ARG A 11 -16.85 20.79 -13.59
N SER A 12 -17.58 20.24 -12.61
CA SER A 12 -18.61 19.22 -12.86
C SER A 12 -19.53 19.67 -14.01
N SER A 13 -19.46 18.94 -15.12
CA SER A 13 -20.15 19.28 -16.37
C SER A 13 -20.29 18.01 -17.22
N PRO A 14 -21.30 17.94 -18.13
CA PRO A 14 -21.41 16.83 -19.08
C PRO A 14 -20.11 16.58 -19.87
N ARG A 15 -19.36 17.65 -20.14
CA ARG A 15 -18.03 17.60 -20.76
C ARG A 15 -17.01 16.82 -19.93
N ARG A 16 -16.95 17.07 -18.61
CA ARG A 16 -16.05 16.36 -17.70
C ARG A 16 -16.40 14.87 -17.66
N ARG A 17 -17.70 14.57 -17.51
CA ARG A 17 -18.23 13.20 -17.50
C ARG A 17 -17.93 12.44 -18.78
N LEU A 18 -18.06 13.09 -19.94
CA LEU A 18 -17.68 12.48 -21.21
C LEU A 18 -16.19 12.13 -21.25
N LEU A 19 -15.33 13.05 -20.83
CA LEU A 19 -13.90 12.83 -20.83
C LEU A 19 -13.50 11.70 -19.87
N GLU A 20 -14.08 11.69 -18.67
CA GLU A 20 -13.90 10.61 -17.69
C GLU A 20 -14.35 9.26 -18.28
N LEU A 21 -15.53 9.20 -18.89
CA LEU A 21 -16.05 8.01 -19.56
C LEU A 21 -15.13 7.47 -20.64
N LEU A 22 -14.63 8.34 -21.52
CA LEU A 22 -13.71 7.93 -22.57
C LEU A 22 -12.33 7.54 -22.02
N ALA A 23 -11.85 8.19 -20.97
CA ALA A 23 -10.56 7.88 -20.34
C ALA A 23 -10.59 6.54 -19.58
N MET A 24 -11.69 6.21 -18.91
CA MET A 24 -11.91 4.88 -18.30
C MET A 24 -11.82 3.74 -19.31
N GLN A 25 -12.14 4.04 -20.57
CA GLN A 25 -12.16 3.11 -21.68
C GLN A 25 -11.10 3.47 -22.73
N SER A 26 -9.98 4.05 -22.29
CA SER A 26 -8.96 4.54 -23.22
C SER A 26 -8.49 3.42 -24.17
N GLY A 27 -8.38 3.75 -25.46
CA GLY A 27 -8.08 2.79 -26.52
C GLY A 27 -9.27 1.92 -26.96
N ARG A 28 -10.44 2.04 -26.33
CA ARG A 28 -11.66 1.27 -26.67
C ARG A 28 -12.80 2.20 -27.10
N THR A 29 -13.58 1.76 -28.10
CA THR A 29 -14.79 2.47 -28.53
C THR A 29 -15.88 2.35 -27.47
N VAL A 30 -16.39 3.52 -27.05
CA VAL A 30 -17.58 3.64 -26.20
C VAL A 30 -18.78 3.92 -27.10
N PRO A 31 -19.80 3.04 -27.11
CA PRO A 31 -20.98 3.22 -27.95
C PRO A 31 -21.74 4.51 -27.66
N LEU A 32 -22.37 5.09 -28.69
CA LEU A 32 -23.17 6.32 -28.54
C LEU A 32 -24.22 6.18 -27.43
N ASP A 33 -24.99 5.09 -27.44
CA ASP A 33 -26.06 4.87 -26.44
C ASP A 33 -25.51 4.74 -25.01
N ALA A 34 -24.31 4.15 -24.88
CA ALA A 34 -23.63 4.05 -23.59
C ALA A 34 -23.20 5.43 -23.08
N ILE A 35 -22.70 6.29 -23.98
CA ILE A 35 -22.37 7.69 -23.65
C ILE A 35 -23.65 8.44 -23.27
N VAL A 36 -24.72 8.25 -24.02
CA VAL A 36 -25.97 8.98 -23.80
C VAL A 36 -26.58 8.61 -22.45
N GLY A 37 -26.69 7.31 -22.16
CA GLY A 37 -27.19 6.82 -20.89
C GLY A 37 -26.35 7.30 -19.70
N GLU A 38 -25.02 7.31 -19.83
CA GLU A 38 -24.14 7.74 -18.73
C GLU A 38 -24.21 9.27 -18.47
N LEU A 39 -24.34 10.08 -19.53
CA LEU A 39 -24.33 11.54 -19.40
C LEU A 39 -25.68 12.13 -19.04
N TRP A 40 -26.77 11.55 -19.55
CA TRP A 40 -28.11 12.13 -19.45
C TRP A 40 -29.14 11.22 -18.75
N GLY A 41 -28.82 9.95 -18.49
CA GLY A 41 -29.73 9.02 -17.82
C GLY A 41 -31.06 8.91 -18.56
N ASP A 42 -32.16 9.02 -17.82
CA ASP A 42 -33.53 8.91 -18.34
C ASP A 42 -34.00 10.15 -19.14
N GLY A 43 -33.20 11.22 -19.17
CA GLY A 43 -33.52 12.47 -19.88
C GLY A 43 -32.60 12.74 -21.07
N PRO A 44 -32.51 11.85 -22.08
CA PRO A 44 -31.65 12.06 -23.23
C PRO A 44 -32.11 13.28 -24.05
N PRO A 45 -31.17 13.99 -24.71
CA PRO A 45 -31.52 15.07 -25.62
C PRO A 45 -32.25 14.54 -26.86
N GLU A 46 -33.04 15.40 -27.51
CA GLU A 46 -33.77 15.08 -28.75
C GLU A 46 -32.84 14.60 -29.88
N TRP A 47 -31.61 15.12 -29.93
CA TRP A 47 -30.58 14.84 -30.92
C TRP A 47 -29.28 14.35 -30.24
N PRO A 48 -29.20 13.06 -29.84
CA PRO A 48 -28.10 12.56 -28.99
C PRO A 48 -26.72 12.64 -29.62
N ARG A 49 -26.60 12.34 -30.91
CA ARG A 49 -25.32 12.37 -31.62
C ARG A 49 -24.75 13.79 -31.65
N GLU A 50 -25.58 14.77 -31.96
CA GLU A 50 -25.28 16.20 -32.04
C GLU A 50 -24.88 16.75 -30.67
N ALA A 51 -25.57 16.32 -29.62
CA ALA A 51 -25.25 16.69 -28.24
C ALA A 51 -23.87 16.18 -27.82
N VAL A 52 -23.54 14.91 -28.12
CA VAL A 52 -22.21 14.33 -27.84
C VAL A 52 -21.12 15.02 -28.66
N GLN A 53 -21.32 15.23 -29.97
CA GLN A 53 -20.38 15.97 -30.82
C GLN A 53 -20.12 17.38 -30.30
N THR A 54 -21.14 18.06 -29.77
CA THR A 54 -20.99 19.37 -29.15
C THR A 54 -20.07 19.31 -27.93
N GLN A 55 -20.19 18.30 -27.07
CA GLN A 55 -19.28 18.12 -25.94
C GLN A 55 -17.85 17.81 -26.40
N ILE A 56 -17.66 16.98 -27.43
CA ILE A 56 -16.33 16.68 -27.99
C ILE A 56 -15.67 17.93 -28.58
N ARG A 57 -16.42 18.74 -29.34
CA ARG A 57 -15.92 20.03 -29.86
C ARG A 57 -15.47 20.94 -28.72
N ARG A 58 -16.23 20.99 -27.61
CA ARG A 58 -15.85 21.76 -26.41
C ARG A 58 -14.61 21.18 -25.72
N LEU A 59 -14.47 19.86 -25.68
CA LEU A 59 -13.26 19.19 -25.16
C LEU A 59 -12.03 19.55 -25.99
N ARG A 60 -12.09 19.42 -27.32
CA ARG A 60 -10.97 19.78 -28.23
C ARG A 60 -10.59 21.26 -28.17
N LYS A 61 -11.55 22.15 -27.87
CA LYS A 61 -11.23 23.56 -27.58
C LYS A 61 -10.50 23.77 -26.25
N THR A 62 -10.69 22.85 -25.30
CA THR A 62 -10.11 22.94 -23.95
C THR A 62 -8.75 22.26 -23.88
N PHE A 63 -8.60 21.13 -24.57
CA PHE A 63 -7.38 20.34 -24.66
C PHE A 63 -6.97 20.32 -26.13
N THR A 64 -5.98 21.13 -26.48
CA THR A 64 -5.36 21.10 -27.81
C THR A 64 -4.91 19.66 -28.09
N ASP A 65 -5.21 19.16 -29.28
CA ASP A 65 -4.84 17.82 -29.75
C ASP A 65 -5.40 16.64 -28.92
N LEU A 66 -6.54 16.81 -28.26
CA LEU A 66 -7.23 15.69 -27.61
C LEU A 66 -7.55 14.58 -28.63
N PRO A 67 -6.97 13.37 -28.50
CA PRO A 67 -7.03 12.33 -29.53
C PRO A 67 -8.33 11.52 -29.44
N VAL A 68 -9.47 12.21 -29.46
CA VAL A 68 -10.79 11.57 -29.55
C VAL A 68 -11.06 11.24 -31.01
N ARG A 69 -11.29 9.97 -31.32
CA ARG A 69 -11.79 9.53 -32.63
C ARG A 69 -13.28 9.24 -32.56
N SER A 70 -13.96 9.48 -33.67
CA SER A 70 -15.34 9.06 -33.89
C SER A 70 -15.30 7.97 -34.95
N ASP A 71 -16.01 6.88 -34.72
CA ASP A 71 -16.30 5.85 -35.71
C ASP A 71 -17.82 5.68 -35.84
N ASP A 72 -18.27 4.72 -36.65
CA ASP A 72 -19.69 4.44 -36.85
C ASP A 72 -20.35 3.86 -35.58
N HIS A 73 -19.55 3.30 -34.67
CA HIS A 73 -20.01 2.61 -33.47
C HIS A 73 -20.00 3.49 -32.22
N GLY A 74 -19.31 4.63 -32.23
CA GLY A 74 -19.25 5.57 -31.12
C GLY A 74 -18.00 6.43 -31.11
N TYR A 75 -17.40 6.56 -29.94
CA TYR A 75 -16.24 7.43 -29.71
C TYR A 75 -15.20 6.74 -28.85
N LEU A 76 -13.93 7.00 -29.13
CA LEU A 76 -12.81 6.47 -28.35
C LEU A 76 -11.81 7.59 -28.06
N LEU A 77 -11.14 7.50 -26.90
CA LEU A 77 -9.98 8.33 -26.58
C LEU A 77 -8.71 7.51 -26.81
N ASP A 78 -7.97 7.87 -27.85
CA ASP A 78 -6.78 7.18 -28.33
C ASP A 78 -5.54 7.65 -27.55
N LEU A 79 -5.48 7.22 -26.28
CA LEU A 79 -4.31 7.40 -25.43
C LEU A 79 -3.75 6.01 -25.09
N PRO A 80 -2.43 5.88 -24.90
CA PRO A 80 -1.88 4.66 -24.33
C PRO A 80 -2.44 4.48 -22.91
N PRO A 81 -2.72 3.25 -22.45
CA PRO A 81 -3.25 3.00 -21.11
C PRO A 81 -2.43 3.65 -19.98
N GLY A 82 -1.11 3.74 -20.15
CA GLY A 82 -0.20 4.40 -19.20
C GLY A 82 -0.39 5.93 -19.05
N ALA A 83 -1.13 6.57 -19.95
CA ALA A 83 -1.44 8.01 -19.87
C ALA A 83 -2.65 8.32 -18.99
N VAL A 84 -3.37 7.30 -18.51
CA VAL A 84 -4.49 7.43 -17.57
C VAL A 84 -4.07 6.80 -16.25
N ASP A 85 -3.86 7.63 -15.22
CA ASP A 85 -3.32 7.20 -13.91
C ASP A 85 -4.04 5.97 -13.35
N ALA A 86 -5.38 5.93 -13.43
CA ALA A 86 -6.17 4.80 -12.94
C ALA A 86 -5.92 3.51 -13.72
N LEU A 87 -5.77 3.58 -15.05
CA LEU A 87 -5.46 2.41 -15.88
C LEU A 87 -4.01 1.96 -15.70
N HIS A 88 -3.09 2.91 -15.55
CA HIS A 88 -1.68 2.64 -15.28
C HIS A 88 -1.51 1.95 -13.92
N MET A 89 -2.22 2.40 -12.89
CA MET A 89 -2.24 1.72 -11.59
C MET A 89 -2.68 0.26 -11.72
N VAL A 90 -3.79 0.01 -12.43
CA VAL A 90 -4.29 -1.36 -12.64
C VAL A 90 -3.22 -2.22 -13.32
N MET A 91 -2.58 -1.71 -14.36
CA MET A 91 -1.50 -2.42 -15.05
C MET A 91 -0.32 -2.75 -14.13
N LEU A 92 0.13 -1.81 -13.30
CA LEU A 92 1.24 -2.03 -12.36
C LEU A 92 0.89 -3.11 -11.32
N VAL A 93 -0.35 -3.09 -10.80
CA VAL A 93 -0.82 -4.08 -9.83
C VAL A 93 -0.97 -5.47 -10.46
N GLU A 94 -1.39 -5.54 -11.72
CA GLU A 94 -1.47 -6.79 -12.48
C GLU A 94 -0.08 -7.35 -12.80
N SER A 95 0.86 -6.50 -13.23
CA SER A 95 2.24 -6.91 -13.53
C SER A 95 3.05 -7.30 -12.29
N ALA A 96 2.58 -6.92 -11.10
CA ALA A 96 3.25 -7.24 -9.85
C ALA A 96 3.16 -8.74 -9.45
N SER A 97 2.33 -9.52 -10.14
CA SER A 97 2.19 -10.95 -9.89
C SER A 97 3.50 -11.70 -10.17
N GLY A 98 4.02 -12.42 -9.17
CA GLY A 98 5.23 -13.24 -9.30
C GLY A 98 6.55 -12.48 -9.17
N LEU A 99 6.50 -11.18 -8.84
CA LEU A 99 7.70 -10.43 -8.47
C LEU A 99 8.21 -10.85 -7.09
N GLU A 100 9.54 -10.78 -6.92
CA GLU A 100 10.19 -10.90 -5.61
C GLU A 100 9.87 -9.69 -4.72
N ASP A 101 10.00 -9.85 -3.40
CA ASP A 101 9.46 -8.89 -2.44
C ASP A 101 9.96 -7.43 -2.62
N GLU A 102 11.23 -7.22 -2.97
CA GLU A 102 11.77 -5.87 -3.22
C GLU A 102 11.20 -5.22 -4.49
N GLU A 103 11.14 -5.98 -5.58
CA GLU A 103 10.59 -5.52 -6.85
C GLU A 103 9.07 -5.29 -6.74
N LEU A 104 8.40 -6.17 -5.99
CA LEU A 104 6.99 -6.07 -5.66
C LEU A 104 6.70 -4.78 -4.88
N VAL A 105 7.47 -4.48 -3.83
CA VAL A 105 7.32 -3.25 -3.06
C VAL A 105 7.54 -2.02 -3.95
N SER A 106 8.62 -1.99 -4.73
CA SER A 106 8.92 -0.87 -5.64
C SER A 106 7.81 -0.63 -6.67
N THR A 107 7.29 -1.71 -7.26
CA THR A 107 6.20 -1.65 -8.25
C THR A 107 4.90 -1.16 -7.63
N LEU A 108 4.55 -1.65 -6.43
CA LEU A 108 3.33 -1.26 -5.75
C LEU A 108 3.40 0.16 -5.16
N ASP A 109 4.59 0.64 -4.77
CA ASP A 109 4.78 2.04 -4.38
C ASP A 109 4.52 2.98 -5.56
N GLN A 110 5.00 2.64 -6.76
CA GLN A 110 4.68 3.39 -7.98
C GLN A 110 3.17 3.36 -8.28
N ALA A 111 2.53 2.19 -8.18
CA ALA A 111 1.10 2.05 -8.43
C ALA A 111 0.27 2.90 -7.46
N LEU A 112 0.56 2.82 -6.16
CA LEU A 112 -0.17 3.54 -5.13
C LEU A 112 0.11 5.06 -5.15
N ALA A 113 1.26 5.50 -5.65
CA ALA A 113 1.58 6.92 -5.82
C ALA A 113 0.73 7.61 -6.91
N LEU A 114 0.15 6.84 -7.85
CA LEU A 114 -0.79 7.36 -8.85
C LEU A 114 -2.15 7.74 -8.24
N TRP A 115 -2.42 7.32 -7.00
CA TRP A 115 -3.67 7.62 -6.32
C TRP A 115 -3.64 8.99 -5.64
N SER A 116 -4.31 9.98 -6.24
CA SER A 116 -4.32 11.37 -5.76
C SER A 116 -5.60 11.77 -5.01
N GLY A 117 -6.48 10.82 -4.69
CA GLY A 117 -7.77 11.06 -4.00
C GLY A 117 -8.88 10.14 -4.49
N GLU A 118 -10.11 10.38 -4.05
CA GLU A 118 -11.26 9.58 -4.49
C GLU A 118 -11.47 9.67 -6.01
N PRO A 119 -11.82 8.55 -6.68
CA PRO A 119 -12.19 8.55 -8.09
C PRO A 119 -13.26 9.60 -8.37
N PHE A 120 -13.07 10.35 -9.46
CA PHE A 120 -13.97 11.42 -9.88
C PHE A 120 -14.18 12.53 -8.83
N GLY A 121 -13.30 12.62 -7.81
CA GLY A 121 -13.44 13.58 -6.71
C GLY A 121 -14.62 13.27 -5.79
N GLY A 122 -14.94 11.98 -5.62
CA GLY A 122 -16.00 11.50 -4.73
C GLY A 122 -17.41 11.54 -5.32
N MET A 123 -17.54 11.96 -6.58
CA MET A 123 -18.84 12.05 -7.27
C MET A 123 -18.80 11.23 -8.56
N ALA A 124 -19.11 9.94 -8.45
CA ALA A 124 -19.36 9.10 -9.61
C ALA A 124 -20.74 9.42 -10.21
N PHE A 125 -20.79 9.65 -11.52
CA PHE A 125 -22.03 9.99 -12.22
C PHE A 125 -22.46 8.88 -13.16
N GLY A 126 -23.58 8.24 -12.85
CA GLY A 126 -24.06 7.11 -13.65
C GLY A 126 -23.40 5.79 -13.26
N ALA A 127 -23.92 4.71 -13.84
CA ALA A 127 -23.58 3.36 -13.42
C ALA A 127 -22.14 2.97 -13.81
N ARG A 128 -21.62 3.47 -14.94
CA ARG A 128 -20.27 3.12 -15.41
C ARG A 128 -19.19 3.81 -14.58
N HIS A 129 -19.37 5.08 -14.22
CA HIS A 129 -18.45 5.75 -13.29
C HIS A 129 -18.49 5.08 -11.92
N ALA A 130 -19.67 4.73 -11.41
CA ALA A 130 -19.78 4.06 -10.11
C ALA A 130 -19.06 2.70 -10.11
N ALA A 131 -19.28 1.88 -11.15
CA ALA A 131 -18.61 0.60 -11.32
C ALA A 131 -17.08 0.75 -11.44
N ALA A 132 -16.59 1.73 -12.19
CA ALA A 132 -15.16 1.98 -12.31
C ALA A 132 -14.54 2.45 -10.99
N ALA A 133 -15.21 3.35 -10.26
CA ALA A 133 -14.75 3.82 -8.95
C ALA A 133 -14.63 2.66 -7.96
N ALA A 134 -15.65 1.79 -7.90
CA ALA A 134 -15.64 0.60 -7.05
C ALA A 134 -14.50 -0.35 -7.44
N HIS A 135 -14.35 -0.66 -8.72
CA HIS A 135 -13.28 -1.52 -9.21
C HIS A 135 -11.88 -0.97 -8.87
N TRP A 136 -11.65 0.33 -9.08
CA TRP A 136 -10.35 0.93 -8.75
C TRP A 136 -10.08 0.98 -7.25
N ALA A 137 -11.11 1.15 -6.41
CA ALA A 137 -10.98 1.03 -4.97
C ALA A 137 -10.59 -0.39 -4.54
N GLU A 138 -11.16 -1.42 -5.17
CA GLU A 138 -10.78 -2.82 -4.93
C GLU A 138 -9.32 -3.10 -5.35
N VAL A 139 -8.91 -2.63 -6.53
CA VAL A 139 -7.53 -2.76 -7.03
C VAL A 139 -6.56 -2.09 -6.08
N ARG A 140 -6.88 -0.89 -5.60
CA ARG A 140 -6.08 -0.17 -4.61
C ARG A 140 -5.98 -0.95 -3.29
N SER A 141 -7.10 -1.49 -2.79
CA SER A 141 -7.09 -2.29 -1.55
C SER A 141 -6.19 -3.52 -1.71
N ARG A 142 -6.29 -4.21 -2.85
CA ARG A 142 -5.40 -5.32 -3.20
C ARG A 142 -3.93 -4.89 -3.22
N ALA A 143 -3.61 -3.76 -3.84
CA ALA A 143 -2.26 -3.23 -3.90
C ALA A 143 -1.69 -2.95 -2.51
N LEU A 144 -2.47 -2.32 -1.62
CA LEU A 144 -2.08 -2.07 -0.23
C LEU A 144 -1.81 -3.38 0.53
N ARG A 145 -2.65 -4.40 0.36
CA ARG A 145 -2.46 -5.71 1.00
C ARG A 145 -1.19 -6.40 0.56
N LEU A 146 -0.94 -6.42 -0.75
CA LEU A 146 0.28 -7.02 -1.32
C LEU A 146 1.53 -6.27 -0.84
N TRP A 147 1.48 -4.93 -0.87
CA TRP A 147 2.59 -4.07 -0.44
C TRP A 147 2.90 -4.27 1.04
N ALA A 148 1.90 -4.23 1.90
CA ALA A 148 2.08 -4.41 3.34
C ALA A 148 2.61 -5.82 3.66
N SER A 149 2.07 -6.86 3.01
CA SER A 149 2.55 -8.23 3.21
C SER A 149 4.01 -8.40 2.80
N ALA A 150 4.44 -7.80 1.68
CA ALA A 150 5.82 -7.85 1.20
C ALA A 150 6.76 -7.08 2.14
N GLN A 151 6.37 -5.89 2.60
CA GLN A 151 7.15 -5.13 3.59
C GLN A 151 7.36 -5.91 4.89
N LEU A 152 6.34 -6.61 5.39
CA LEU A 152 6.46 -7.44 6.59
C LEU A 152 7.41 -8.63 6.39
N ARG A 153 7.35 -9.32 5.23
CA ARG A 153 8.30 -10.39 4.90
C ARG A 153 9.74 -9.89 4.80
N LEU A 154 9.95 -8.66 4.34
CA LEU A 154 11.25 -7.98 4.31
C LEU A 154 11.71 -7.47 5.69
N GLY A 155 10.92 -7.68 6.75
CA GLY A 155 11.25 -7.19 8.09
C GLY A 155 11.12 -5.67 8.22
N ARG A 156 10.22 -5.04 7.47
CA ARG A 156 10.00 -3.58 7.43
C ARG A 156 8.60 -3.20 7.93
N PRO A 157 8.28 -3.39 9.22
CA PRO A 157 6.94 -3.11 9.74
C PRO A 157 6.65 -1.60 9.88
N LYS A 158 7.67 -0.76 10.10
CA LYS A 158 7.48 0.69 10.32
C LYS A 158 6.80 1.41 9.14
N PRO A 159 7.22 1.22 7.88
CA PRO A 159 6.48 1.75 6.72
C PRO A 159 5.01 1.34 6.69
N VAL A 160 4.70 0.08 7.02
CA VAL A 160 3.33 -0.44 7.03
C VAL A 160 2.47 0.30 8.05
N ILE A 161 2.98 0.45 9.27
CA ILE A 161 2.30 1.20 10.34
C ILE A 161 2.03 2.64 9.92
N SER A 162 3.06 3.33 9.41
CA SER A 162 2.95 4.74 9.01
C SER A 162 1.89 4.92 7.92
N ARG A 163 1.94 4.10 6.87
CA ARG A 163 1.01 4.22 5.73
C ARG A 163 -0.42 3.84 6.14
N LEU A 164 -0.63 2.67 6.75
CA LEU A 164 -1.96 2.20 7.10
C LEU A 164 -2.64 3.11 8.14
N ARG A 165 -1.90 3.71 9.08
CA ARG A 165 -2.49 4.71 9.99
C ARG A 165 -2.95 5.98 9.28
N ALA A 166 -2.20 6.45 8.27
CA ALA A 166 -2.61 7.61 7.49
C ALA A 166 -3.91 7.34 6.70
N GLU A 167 -4.07 6.11 6.19
CA GLU A 167 -5.28 5.66 5.50
C GLU A 167 -6.50 5.55 6.44
N ARG A 168 -6.28 5.15 7.71
CA ARG A 168 -7.34 4.99 8.72
C ARG A 168 -8.08 6.30 9.04
N VAL A 169 -7.55 7.45 8.67
CA VAL A 169 -8.28 8.73 8.76
C VAL A 169 -9.61 8.68 7.96
N GLY A 170 -9.78 7.71 7.04
CA GLY A 170 -11.03 7.44 6.32
C GLY A 170 -11.75 6.11 6.64
N ASP A 171 -11.34 5.35 7.68
CA ASP A 171 -11.73 3.96 7.97
C ASP A 171 -11.43 2.94 6.84
N PHE A 172 -10.87 1.77 7.17
CA PHE A 172 -10.72 0.72 6.14
C PHE A 172 -12.06 0.03 5.90
N ALA A 173 -12.45 -0.08 4.63
CA ALA A 173 -13.49 -1.01 4.22
C ALA A 173 -13.00 -2.48 4.20
N ASP A 174 -11.68 -2.70 4.14
CA ASP A 174 -11.07 -4.04 4.04
C ASP A 174 -10.47 -4.47 5.38
N GLU A 175 -11.12 -5.45 6.02
CA GLU A 175 -10.73 -5.96 7.34
C GLU A 175 -9.30 -6.52 7.39
N SER A 176 -8.81 -7.05 6.26
CA SER A 176 -7.49 -7.65 6.21
C SER A 176 -6.35 -6.61 6.30
N LEU A 177 -6.62 -5.34 5.98
CA LEU A 177 -5.68 -4.25 6.22
C LEU A 177 -5.52 -3.96 7.72
N TYR A 178 -6.57 -4.10 8.53
CA TYR A 178 -6.43 -4.00 9.99
C TYR A 178 -5.55 -5.13 10.53
N ARG A 179 -5.72 -6.34 10.02
CA ARG A 179 -4.88 -7.48 10.41
C ARG A 179 -3.41 -7.23 10.12
N LEU A 180 -3.08 -6.77 8.91
CA LEU A 180 -1.70 -6.43 8.54
C LEU A 180 -1.12 -5.28 9.39
N LEU A 181 -1.95 -4.33 9.81
CA LEU A 181 -1.53 -3.29 10.76
C LEU A 181 -1.23 -3.86 12.15
N ILE A 182 -2.04 -4.80 12.64
CA ILE A 182 -1.79 -5.50 13.92
C ILE A 182 -0.50 -6.30 13.84
N ASP A 183 -0.31 -7.08 12.77
CA ASP A 183 0.91 -7.87 12.55
C ASP A 183 2.17 -6.98 12.51
N ALA A 184 2.08 -5.81 11.87
CA ALA A 184 3.17 -4.84 11.85
C ALA A 184 3.49 -4.27 13.24
N LEU A 185 2.46 -3.97 14.05
CA LEU A 185 2.65 -3.47 15.42
C LEU A 185 3.26 -4.52 16.33
N ASP A 186 2.84 -5.78 16.20
CA ASP A 186 3.40 -6.91 16.95
C ASP A 186 4.89 -7.10 16.65
N GLN A 187 5.29 -7.07 15.38
CA GLN A 187 6.70 -7.22 14.99
C GLN A 187 7.59 -6.12 15.60
N VAL A 188 7.13 -4.87 15.65
CA VAL A 188 7.87 -3.78 16.32
C VAL A 188 7.90 -3.98 17.83
N GLY A 189 6.82 -4.47 18.45
CA GLY A 189 6.79 -4.78 19.88
C GLY A 189 7.83 -5.83 20.27
N ARG A 190 7.91 -6.91 19.50
CA ARG A 190 8.90 -7.99 19.69
C ARG A 190 10.33 -7.53 19.47
N GLU A 191 10.59 -6.63 18.52
CA GLU A 191 11.93 -6.02 18.33
C GLU A 191 12.37 -5.24 19.57
N MET A 192 11.45 -4.49 20.20
CA MET A 192 11.76 -3.71 21.40
C MET A 192 11.97 -4.60 22.63
N GLU A 193 11.20 -5.68 22.76
CA GLU A 193 11.39 -6.70 23.81
C GLU A 193 12.76 -7.38 23.68
N ALA A 194 13.16 -7.78 22.47
CA ALA A 194 14.45 -8.42 22.21
C ALA A 194 15.65 -7.50 22.52
N VAL A 195 15.50 -6.18 22.38
CA VAL A 195 16.53 -5.19 22.76
C VAL A 195 16.60 -5.00 24.28
N THR A 196 15.49 -5.24 24.99
CA THR A 196 15.38 -5.03 26.44
C THR A 196 15.74 -6.29 27.23
N GLU A 197 15.59 -7.48 26.64
CA GLU A 197 16.02 -8.75 27.23
C GLU A 197 17.57 -8.82 27.20
N PRO A 198 18.26 -8.79 28.36
CA PRO A 198 19.71 -8.96 28.39
C PRO A 198 20.06 -10.34 27.83
N PRO A 199 21.18 -10.51 27.09
CA PRO A 199 21.58 -11.82 26.60
C PRO A 199 21.63 -12.77 27.80
N SER A 200 20.99 -13.94 27.68
CA SER A 200 20.99 -14.94 28.74
C SER A 200 22.42 -15.11 29.23
N PRO A 201 22.70 -14.98 30.54
CA PRO A 201 24.04 -15.21 31.03
C PRO A 201 24.42 -16.62 30.59
N GLU A 202 25.47 -16.73 29.76
CA GLU A 202 26.16 -18.01 29.57
C GLU A 202 26.33 -18.59 30.97
N VAL A 203 25.75 -19.77 31.19
CA VAL A 203 25.90 -20.50 32.43
C VAL A 203 27.38 -20.88 32.51
N VAL A 204 28.19 -19.97 33.04
CA VAL A 204 29.52 -20.28 33.52
C VAL A 204 29.28 -21.06 34.79
N GLU A 205 29.28 -22.39 34.68
CA GLU A 205 29.24 -23.24 35.86
C GLU A 205 30.38 -22.82 36.80
N PRO A 206 30.10 -22.48 38.07
CA PRO A 206 31.13 -22.10 38.99
C PRO A 206 32.02 -23.32 39.27
N VAL A 207 33.26 -23.28 38.78
CA VAL A 207 34.32 -24.20 39.19
C VAL A 207 34.69 -23.85 40.64
N TRP A 208 33.98 -24.48 41.57
CA TRP A 208 34.39 -24.50 42.98
C TRP A 208 35.57 -25.46 43.12
N THR A 209 36.79 -24.96 42.96
CA THR A 209 38.00 -25.67 43.42
C THR A 209 38.13 -25.45 44.93
N LEU A 210 37.80 -26.47 45.72
CA LEU A 210 38.12 -26.54 47.14
C LEU A 210 39.65 -26.63 47.31
N PRO A 211 40.27 -25.87 48.25
CA PRO A 211 41.66 -26.11 48.61
C PRO A 211 41.80 -27.46 49.31
N GLU A 212 42.80 -28.24 48.89
CA GLU A 212 43.13 -29.52 49.51
C GLU A 212 43.48 -29.34 50.99
N HIS A 213 42.96 -30.28 51.77
CA HIS A 213 43.24 -30.49 53.19
C HIS A 213 44.76 -30.51 53.43
N VAL A 214 45.25 -29.64 54.31
CA VAL A 214 46.59 -29.81 54.90
C VAL A 214 46.48 -30.89 55.96
N ASP A 215 47.07 -32.04 55.69
CA ASP A 215 47.24 -33.13 56.63
C ASP A 215 48.19 -32.73 57.77
N ASP A 216 47.72 -32.96 58.98
CA ASP A 216 48.44 -32.92 60.25
C ASP A 216 49.17 -34.26 60.46
N PRO A 217 50.51 -34.32 60.60
CA PRO A 217 51.18 -35.56 60.94
C PRO A 217 51.25 -35.76 62.46
N THR A 218 50.52 -36.77 62.92
CA THR A 218 50.98 -37.84 63.87
C THR A 218 52.41 -37.65 64.42
N GLY A 219 52.70 -37.67 65.71
CA GLY A 219 52.26 -38.63 66.71
C GLY A 219 53.51 -39.24 67.39
N ASP A 220 53.59 -39.06 68.72
CA ASP A 220 54.21 -39.96 69.71
C ASP A 220 55.76 -40.09 69.78
N ARG A 221 56.36 -39.69 70.92
CA ARG A 221 56.89 -40.60 71.97
C ARG A 221 57.83 -39.92 72.97
N THR A 222 57.66 -40.31 74.25
CA THR A 222 58.64 -40.36 75.38
C THR A 222 59.33 -39.04 75.77
N GLY A 223 59.39 -38.60 77.02
CA GLY A 223 59.19 -39.23 78.31
C GLY A 223 59.83 -38.31 79.37
N ASP A 224 59.55 -38.62 80.62
CA ASP A 224 60.23 -38.18 81.84
C ASP A 224 59.91 -36.80 82.47
N GLN A 225 59.35 -36.93 83.68
CA GLN A 225 59.18 -35.96 84.76
C GLN A 225 60.52 -35.76 85.52
N PRO A 226 60.59 -35.08 86.69
CA PRO A 226 59.79 -33.99 87.26
C PRO A 226 60.66 -32.83 87.80
N GLY A 227 60.01 -31.79 88.30
CA GLY A 227 60.47 -31.13 89.54
C GLY A 227 60.67 -29.62 89.44
N GLY A 228 60.12 -28.90 90.40
CA GLY A 228 60.54 -27.53 90.66
C GLY A 228 59.47 -26.61 91.22
N SER A 229 59.24 -26.75 92.52
CA SER A 229 58.46 -25.88 93.40
C SER A 229 58.80 -24.38 93.30
N SER A 230 57.77 -23.54 93.49
CA SER A 230 57.76 -22.30 94.30
C SER A 230 58.74 -21.16 94.00
N ARG A 231 58.20 -19.97 93.68
CA ARG A 231 58.04 -18.84 94.61
C ARG A 231 57.25 -17.70 93.97
#